data_AF-A0A9E3XP36-F1
#
_entry.id   AF-A0A9E3XP36-F1
#
_cell.length_a   1.000
_cell.length_b   1.000
_cell.length_c   1.000
_cell.angle_alpha   90.00
_cell.angle_beta   90.00
_cell.angle_gamma   90.00
#
_symmetry.space_group_name_H-M   'P 1'
#
loop_
_entity.id
_entity.type
_entity.pdbx_description
1 polymer ?
#
loop_
_entity_poly.entity_id
_entity_poly.type
_entity_poly.pdbx_seq_one_letter_code
_entity_poly.pdbx_strand_id
1 'polypeptide(L)'
;MTMNLRPIAATATKSSLVVAHDGTGGREQLLTPQQVEASNDQVLKATVENASKVMSFLKEKFGRDGLDGKGQKLDVVVHAQDPMMGGGPMNNAYWDGQAGKMFIGDGDGHTFTPLGEAIDIIAHEAGHAVLESEVKMGFGGQEGALHESFGDVLGSLLDPDDWQVGEDAFTPGKAGDALRDMSKPTRYSNMSEVRGNGGEPHLLADIPNLAAVRVAEKIGRQEMGKVWYDGFTEYMKDHAQFADAAVATVKAAEQLYGVGSSQAAAVTDAWTSVGVLGGNKAAAA
;
A
#
# COMPACT_ATOMS: atom_id res chain seq x y z
N MET A 1 31.75 9.88 -1.81
CA MET A 1 31.52 8.91 -2.91
C MET A 1 30.02 8.86 -3.13
N THR A 2 29.54 9.55 -4.16
CA THR A 2 28.13 9.56 -4.55
C THR A 2 27.81 8.24 -5.24
N MET A 3 27.09 7.34 -4.56
CA MET A 3 26.50 6.18 -5.22
C MET A 3 25.33 6.68 -6.07
N ASN A 4 25.55 6.76 -7.38
CA ASN A 4 24.48 6.85 -8.35
C ASN A 4 23.68 5.55 -8.31
N LEU A 5 22.59 5.53 -7.54
CA LEU A 5 21.58 4.48 -7.62
C LEU A 5 20.76 4.73 -8.88
N ARG A 6 20.97 3.89 -9.90
CA ARG A 6 20.10 3.83 -11.08
C ARG A 6 18.68 3.46 -10.63
N PRO A 7 17.63 3.90 -11.36
CA PRO A 7 16.30 3.35 -11.16
C PRO A 7 16.38 1.86 -11.53
N ILE A 8 16.32 1.00 -10.50
CA ILE A 8 16.14 -0.43 -10.70
C ILE A 8 14.66 -0.59 -10.96
N ALA A 9 14.28 -0.66 -12.25
CA ALA A 9 13.07 -1.35 -12.64
C ALA A 9 13.22 -2.77 -12.08
N ALA A 10 12.30 -3.20 -11.21
CA ALA A 10 12.31 -4.54 -10.63
C ALA A 10 12.44 -5.54 -11.78
N THR A 11 13.58 -6.23 -11.87
CA THR A 11 13.76 -7.24 -12.91
C THR A 11 12.76 -8.35 -12.61
N ALA A 12 11.84 -8.60 -13.55
CA ALA A 12 10.74 -9.55 -13.44
C ALA A 12 11.23 -11.02 -13.40
N THR A 13 11.99 -11.38 -12.38
CA THR A 13 12.16 -12.79 -12.01
C THR A 13 10.87 -13.22 -11.31
N LYS A 14 10.15 -14.19 -11.90
CA LYS A 14 9.01 -14.86 -11.27
C LYS A 14 9.42 -15.29 -9.86
N SER A 15 8.79 -14.73 -8.83
CA SER A 15 9.12 -15.03 -7.45
C SER A 15 8.58 -16.42 -7.10
N SER A 16 9.41 -17.28 -6.50
CA SER A 16 8.97 -18.58 -5.97
C SER A 16 8.02 -18.44 -4.76
N LEU A 17 7.80 -17.21 -4.31
CA LEU A 17 6.91 -16.86 -3.20
C LEU A 17 5.50 -16.47 -3.66
N VAL A 18 5.13 -16.66 -4.93
CA VAL A 18 3.75 -16.46 -5.38
C VAL A 18 3.06 -17.80 -5.58
N VAL A 19 1.86 -17.94 -5.03
CA VAL A 19 0.96 -19.10 -5.21
C VAL A 19 -0.34 -18.59 -5.82
N ALA A 20 -0.75 -19.17 -6.94
CA ALA A 20 -1.93 -18.73 -7.67
C ALA A 20 -3.08 -19.72 -7.50
N HIS A 21 -4.28 -19.18 -7.31
CA HIS A 21 -5.53 -19.92 -7.32
C HIS A 21 -6.47 -19.28 -8.35
N ASP A 22 -7.22 -20.12 -9.06
CA ASP A 22 -8.36 -19.70 -9.88
C ASP A 22 -9.63 -19.76 -9.01
N GLY A 23 -10.29 -18.62 -8.81
CA GLY A 23 -11.52 -18.47 -8.04
C GLY A 23 -12.80 -18.61 -8.85
N THR A 24 -12.70 -18.90 -10.16
CA THR A 24 -13.86 -18.98 -11.06
C THR A 24 -14.96 -19.89 -10.51
N GLY A 25 -16.19 -19.38 -10.51
CA GLY A 25 -17.36 -20.12 -10.01
C GLY A 25 -17.41 -20.25 -8.49
N GLY A 26 -16.58 -19.48 -7.76
CA GLY A 26 -16.63 -19.36 -6.30
C GLY A 26 -15.93 -20.51 -5.57
N ARG A 27 -15.08 -21.28 -6.27
CA ARG A 27 -14.24 -22.32 -5.68
C ARG A 27 -12.81 -22.08 -6.06
N GLU A 28 -11.93 -22.05 -5.06
CA GLU A 28 -10.50 -21.89 -5.27
C GLU A 28 -9.88 -23.18 -5.81
N GLN A 29 -9.30 -23.10 -6.99
CA GLN A 29 -8.47 -24.14 -7.58
C GLN A 29 -7.01 -23.70 -7.55
N LEU A 30 -6.18 -24.37 -6.74
CA LEU A 30 -4.73 -24.16 -6.75
C LEU A 30 -4.14 -24.49 -8.13
N LEU A 31 -3.30 -23.59 -8.64
CA LEU A 31 -2.59 -23.74 -9.91
C LEU A 31 -1.10 -23.98 -9.68
N THR A 32 -0.52 -24.90 -10.43
CA THR A 32 0.94 -25.06 -10.49
C THR A 32 1.57 -23.97 -11.33
N PRO A 33 2.87 -23.66 -11.15
CA PRO A 33 3.58 -22.71 -12.01
C PRO A 33 3.49 -23.05 -13.50
N GLN A 34 3.51 -24.35 -13.85
CA GLN A 34 3.36 -24.81 -15.23
C GLN A 34 1.95 -24.56 -15.77
N GLN A 35 0.91 -24.70 -14.94
CA GLN A 35 -0.47 -24.38 -15.33
C GLN A 35 -0.64 -22.88 -15.59
N VAL A 36 -0.08 -22.02 -14.72
CA VAL A 36 -0.10 -20.56 -14.93
C VAL A 36 0.64 -20.19 -16.22
N GLU A 37 1.82 -20.76 -16.44
CA GLU A 37 2.63 -20.45 -17.63
C GLU A 37 1.99 -20.90 -18.95
N ALA A 38 1.33 -22.06 -18.95
CA ALA A 38 0.63 -22.60 -20.11
C ALA A 38 -0.78 -22.00 -20.31
N SER A 39 -1.27 -21.17 -19.37
CA SER A 39 -2.60 -20.59 -19.46
C SER A 39 -2.71 -19.55 -20.58
N ASN A 40 -3.87 -19.52 -21.24
CA ASN A 40 -4.24 -18.44 -22.16
C ASN A 40 -4.93 -17.27 -21.46
N ASP A 41 -5.22 -17.42 -20.16
CA ASP A 41 -5.82 -16.38 -19.34
C ASP A 41 -4.82 -15.23 -19.10
N GLN A 42 -5.12 -14.06 -19.66
CA GLN A 42 -4.23 -12.90 -19.54
C GLN A 42 -4.30 -12.25 -18.16
N VAL A 43 -5.48 -12.23 -17.54
CA VAL A 43 -5.68 -11.64 -16.21
C VAL A 43 -4.91 -12.44 -15.17
N LEU A 44 -5.00 -13.77 -15.21
CA LEU A 44 -4.20 -14.66 -14.36
C LEU A 44 -2.69 -14.38 -14.52
N LYS A 45 -2.22 -14.28 -15.76
CA LYS A 45 -0.79 -14.07 -16.02
C LYS A 45 -0.30 -12.71 -15.54
N ALA A 46 -1.06 -11.65 -15.84
CA ALA A 46 -0.74 -10.29 -15.41
C ALA A 46 -0.75 -10.18 -13.88
N THR A 47 -1.78 -10.72 -13.22
CA THR A 47 -1.90 -10.73 -11.76
C THR A 47 -0.71 -11.46 -11.10
N VAL A 48 -0.36 -12.65 -11.59
CA VAL A 48 0.79 -13.41 -11.03
C VAL A 48 2.12 -12.71 -11.31
N GLU A 49 2.26 -12.05 -12.45
CA GLU A 49 3.45 -11.24 -12.75
C GLU A 49 3.57 -10.04 -11.81
N ASN A 50 2.49 -9.28 -11.61
CA ASN A 50 2.45 -8.14 -10.70
C ASN A 50 2.69 -8.56 -9.24
N ALA A 51 2.06 -9.65 -8.78
CA ALA A 51 2.34 -10.25 -7.48
C ALA A 51 3.82 -10.65 -7.33
N SER A 52 4.44 -11.18 -8.40
CA SER A 52 5.87 -11.51 -8.39
C SER A 52 6.75 -10.26 -8.28
N LYS A 53 6.39 -9.18 -8.99
CA LYS A 53 7.09 -7.89 -8.91
C LYS A 53 6.99 -7.30 -7.51
N VAL A 54 5.83 -7.37 -6.85
CA VAL A 54 5.65 -6.93 -5.45
C VAL A 54 6.57 -7.69 -4.50
N MET A 55 6.60 -9.02 -4.59
CA MET A 55 7.46 -9.83 -3.72
C MET A 55 8.96 -9.55 -3.95
N SER A 56 9.37 -9.37 -5.22
CA SER A 56 10.74 -8.97 -5.55
C SER A 56 11.05 -7.56 -5.04
N PHE A 57 10.11 -6.62 -5.17
CA PHE A 57 10.25 -5.26 -4.68
C PHE A 57 10.47 -5.21 -3.16
N LEU A 58 9.66 -5.94 -2.38
CA LEU A 58 9.85 -6.06 -0.93
C LEU A 58 11.24 -6.58 -0.58
N LYS A 59 11.71 -7.60 -1.30
CA LYS A 59 13.04 -8.18 -1.09
C LYS A 59 14.18 -7.23 -1.48
N GLU A 60 14.10 -6.63 -2.66
CA GLU A 60 15.17 -5.82 -3.25
C GLU A 60 15.29 -4.44 -2.59
N LYS A 61 14.15 -3.83 -2.22
CA LYS A 61 14.14 -2.47 -1.65
C LYS A 61 14.28 -2.47 -0.14
N PHE A 62 13.68 -3.44 0.54
CA PHE A 62 13.61 -3.46 2.01
C PHE A 62 14.30 -4.68 2.64
N GLY A 63 14.84 -5.60 1.83
CA GLY A 63 15.47 -6.82 2.35
C GLY A 63 14.47 -7.86 2.90
N ARG A 64 13.17 -7.56 2.85
CA ARG A 64 12.10 -8.37 3.45
C ARG A 64 11.98 -9.73 2.77
N ASP A 65 11.96 -10.81 3.56
CA ASP A 65 11.77 -12.16 3.05
C ASP A 65 10.30 -12.58 3.17
N GLY A 66 9.55 -12.57 2.06
CA GLY A 66 8.11 -12.88 2.10
C GLY A 66 7.25 -11.77 2.71
N LEU A 67 5.96 -12.06 2.92
CA LEU A 67 5.00 -11.11 3.50
C LEU A 67 5.24 -10.87 5.00
N ASP A 68 5.76 -11.85 5.74
CA ASP A 68 5.99 -11.81 7.19
C ASP A 68 7.46 -11.63 7.61
N GLY A 69 8.34 -11.38 6.65
CA GLY A 69 9.78 -11.32 6.87
C GLY A 69 10.45 -12.67 7.15
N LYS A 70 9.71 -13.79 7.06
CA LYS A 70 10.18 -15.17 7.32
C LYS A 70 9.87 -16.13 6.18
N GLY A 71 9.59 -15.59 4.99
CA GLY A 71 9.34 -16.36 3.77
C GLY A 71 7.88 -16.72 3.55
N GLN A 72 6.92 -16.10 4.24
CA GLN A 72 5.50 -16.26 3.90
C GLN A 72 5.28 -15.90 2.43
N LYS A 73 4.64 -16.83 1.72
CA LYS A 73 4.25 -16.66 0.33
C LYS A 73 3.04 -15.75 0.21
N LEU A 74 2.93 -15.11 -0.94
CA LEU A 74 1.74 -14.42 -1.38
C LEU A 74 0.83 -15.38 -2.15
N ASP A 75 -0.21 -15.86 -1.48
CA ASP A 75 -1.30 -16.61 -2.10
C ASP A 75 -2.31 -15.62 -2.71
N VAL A 76 -2.54 -15.71 -4.03
CA VAL A 76 -3.44 -14.84 -4.78
C VAL A 76 -4.53 -15.67 -5.42
N VAL A 77 -5.78 -15.33 -5.13
CA VAL A 77 -6.99 -15.86 -5.75
C VAL A 77 -7.43 -14.90 -6.86
N VAL A 78 -7.20 -15.28 -8.11
CA VAL A 78 -7.63 -14.52 -9.31
C VAL A 78 -9.07 -14.93 -9.66
N HIS A 79 -9.82 -14.06 -10.35
CA HIS A 79 -11.25 -14.28 -10.65
C HIS A 79 -12.09 -14.50 -9.39
N ALA A 80 -11.69 -13.85 -8.29
CA ALA A 80 -12.40 -13.93 -7.03
C ALA A 80 -13.84 -13.43 -7.26
N GLN A 81 -14.80 -14.24 -6.80
CA GLN A 81 -16.21 -13.94 -6.95
C GLN A 81 -16.68 -13.10 -5.77
N ASP A 82 -17.62 -12.19 -6.01
CA ASP A 82 -18.16 -11.32 -4.96
C ASP A 82 -18.87 -12.17 -3.87
N PRO A 83 -18.35 -12.20 -2.63
CA PRO A 83 -18.94 -12.99 -1.56
C PRO A 83 -20.23 -12.38 -1.00
N MET A 84 -20.47 -11.09 -1.21
CA MET A 84 -21.63 -10.34 -0.72
C MET A 84 -22.80 -10.37 -1.69
N MET A 85 -22.53 -10.50 -2.99
CA MET A 85 -23.56 -10.51 -4.05
C MET A 85 -23.98 -11.91 -4.49
N GLY A 86 -23.52 -12.96 -3.80
CA GLY A 86 -23.86 -14.35 -4.12
C GLY A 86 -23.13 -14.91 -5.34
N GLY A 87 -21.97 -14.33 -5.68
CA GLY A 87 -21.16 -14.66 -6.85
C GLY A 87 -21.22 -13.62 -7.96
N GLY A 88 -20.36 -13.77 -8.97
CA GLY A 88 -20.20 -12.81 -10.08
C GLY A 88 -18.92 -11.99 -9.99
N PRO A 89 -18.66 -11.14 -11.00
CA PRO A 89 -17.47 -10.29 -11.05
C PRO A 89 -17.42 -9.36 -9.84
N MET A 90 -16.31 -9.40 -9.12
CA MET A 90 -16.08 -8.58 -7.94
C MET A 90 -15.43 -7.25 -8.32
N ASN A 91 -16.05 -6.13 -7.95
CA ASN A 91 -15.49 -4.78 -8.06
C ASN A 91 -14.60 -4.44 -6.85
N ASN A 92 -13.74 -5.39 -6.46
CA ASN A 92 -12.89 -5.23 -5.29
C ASN A 92 -11.63 -6.09 -5.39
N ALA A 93 -10.62 -5.69 -4.63
CA ALA A 93 -9.47 -6.48 -4.26
C ALA A 93 -9.34 -6.39 -2.73
N TYR A 94 -8.90 -7.45 -2.07
CA TYR A 94 -8.66 -7.39 -0.63
C TYR A 94 -7.66 -8.45 -0.16
N TRP A 95 -6.88 -8.11 0.85
CA TRP A 95 -6.19 -9.07 1.72
C TRP A 95 -7.11 -9.61 2.81
N ASP A 96 -7.16 -10.93 2.98
CA ASP A 96 -7.79 -11.60 4.11
C ASP A 96 -6.70 -12.23 4.99
N GLY A 97 -6.38 -11.58 6.11
CA GLY A 97 -5.40 -12.05 7.08
C GLY A 97 -5.78 -13.36 7.78
N GLN A 98 -7.07 -13.70 7.86
CA GLN A 98 -7.52 -14.98 8.42
C GLN A 98 -7.27 -16.12 7.44
N ALA A 99 -7.54 -15.91 6.15
CA ALA A 99 -7.23 -16.87 5.09
C ALA A 99 -5.72 -16.91 4.77
N GLY A 100 -5.00 -15.81 5.02
CA GLY A 100 -3.64 -15.59 4.57
C GLY A 100 -3.53 -15.46 3.05
N LYS A 101 -4.54 -14.85 2.41
CA LYS A 101 -4.68 -14.77 0.95
C LYS A 101 -5.16 -13.41 0.49
N MET A 102 -4.75 -13.07 -0.72
CA MET A 102 -5.27 -11.93 -1.47
C MET A 102 -6.35 -12.41 -2.44
N PHE A 103 -7.47 -11.71 -2.50
CA PHE A 103 -8.59 -12.00 -3.41
C PHE A 103 -8.73 -10.86 -4.41
N ILE A 104 -8.64 -11.17 -5.70
CA ILE A 104 -8.62 -10.20 -6.77
C ILE A 104 -9.81 -10.41 -7.70
N GLY A 105 -10.66 -9.39 -7.80
CA GLY A 105 -11.81 -9.37 -8.67
C GLY A 105 -11.47 -8.98 -10.11
N ASP A 106 -12.32 -9.42 -11.03
CA ASP A 106 -12.21 -9.08 -12.46
C ASP A 106 -12.80 -7.70 -12.80
N GLY A 107 -13.48 -7.06 -11.85
CA GLY A 107 -14.27 -5.87 -12.13
C GLY A 107 -15.49 -6.14 -13.02
N ASP A 108 -16.38 -5.17 -13.13
CA ASP A 108 -17.60 -5.22 -13.92
C ASP A 108 -17.42 -4.74 -15.37
N GLY A 109 -16.21 -4.31 -15.74
CA GLY A 109 -15.89 -3.71 -17.04
C GLY A 109 -16.40 -2.28 -17.23
N HIS A 110 -16.97 -1.67 -16.19
CA HIS A 110 -17.48 -0.30 -16.22
C HIS A 110 -16.85 0.58 -15.14
N THR A 111 -16.94 0.15 -13.89
CA THR A 111 -16.29 0.75 -12.73
C THR A 111 -14.84 0.31 -12.66
N PHE A 112 -14.58 -0.96 -12.92
CA PHE A 112 -13.24 -1.54 -12.88
C PHE A 112 -12.97 -2.45 -14.07
N THR A 113 -11.75 -2.40 -14.61
CA THR A 113 -11.13 -3.53 -15.33
C THR A 113 -10.62 -4.56 -14.31
N PRO A 114 -10.03 -5.69 -14.74
CA PRO A 114 -9.46 -6.65 -13.80
C PRO A 114 -8.42 -6.01 -12.88
N LEU A 115 -8.71 -6.02 -11.57
CA LEU A 115 -7.95 -5.23 -10.59
C LEU A 115 -6.51 -5.73 -10.43
N GLY A 116 -6.23 -6.99 -10.78
CA GLY A 116 -4.89 -7.55 -10.71
C GLY A 116 -3.92 -7.07 -11.80
N GLU A 117 -4.42 -6.36 -12.82
CA GLU A 117 -3.58 -5.74 -13.84
C GLU A 117 -2.93 -4.44 -13.34
N ALA A 118 -3.53 -3.77 -12.34
CA ALA A 118 -2.95 -2.61 -11.66
C ALA A 118 -1.96 -3.05 -10.57
N ILE A 119 -0.67 -2.74 -10.78
CA ILE A 119 0.42 -3.24 -9.91
C ILE A 119 0.40 -2.60 -8.52
N ASP A 120 -0.04 -1.35 -8.45
CA ASP A 120 -0.18 -0.58 -7.24
C ASP A 120 -1.33 -1.09 -6.35
N ILE A 121 -2.42 -1.62 -6.93
CA ILE A 121 -3.47 -2.35 -6.19
C ILE A 121 -2.87 -3.62 -5.56
N ILE A 122 -2.11 -4.43 -6.31
CA ILE A 122 -1.48 -5.64 -5.75
C ILE A 122 -0.47 -5.27 -4.64
N ALA A 123 0.26 -4.17 -4.81
CA ALA A 123 1.17 -3.68 -3.78
C ALA A 123 0.44 -3.15 -2.55
N HIS A 124 -0.70 -2.47 -2.73
CA HIS A 124 -1.56 -1.98 -1.66
C HIS A 124 -2.05 -3.15 -0.79
N GLU A 125 -2.62 -4.18 -1.41
CA GLU A 125 -3.11 -5.36 -0.68
C GLU A 125 -1.98 -6.12 0.02
N ALA A 126 -0.80 -6.22 -0.60
CA ALA A 126 0.37 -6.78 0.07
C ALA A 126 0.83 -5.93 1.25
N GLY A 127 0.60 -4.61 1.21
CA GLY A 127 0.87 -3.70 2.32
C GLY A 127 0.07 -4.02 3.57
N HIS A 128 -1.21 -4.40 3.43
CA HIS A 128 -1.99 -4.90 4.56
C HIS A 128 -1.33 -6.13 5.19
N ALA A 129 -0.97 -7.13 4.39
CA ALA A 129 -0.33 -8.34 4.87
C ALA A 129 1.00 -8.06 5.59
N VAL A 130 1.82 -7.17 5.02
CA VAL A 130 3.08 -6.74 5.64
C VAL A 130 2.80 -6.09 6.99
N LEU A 131 1.87 -5.14 7.07
CA LEU A 131 1.63 -4.40 8.30
C LEU A 131 1.03 -5.28 9.41
N GLU A 132 0.08 -6.16 9.08
CA GLU A 132 -0.52 -7.13 10.01
C GLU A 132 0.52 -8.09 10.61
N SER A 133 1.60 -8.37 9.89
CA SER A 133 2.67 -9.24 10.38
C SER A 133 3.61 -8.56 11.40
N GLU A 134 3.61 -7.23 11.46
CA GLU A 134 4.49 -6.43 12.33
C GLU A 134 3.77 -5.88 13.56
N VAL A 135 2.54 -5.38 13.38
CA VAL A 135 1.78 -4.68 14.42
C VAL A 135 0.32 -5.10 14.44
N LYS A 136 -0.27 -5.11 15.63
CA LYS A 136 -1.70 -5.35 15.82
C LYS A 136 -2.47 -4.05 15.78
N MET A 137 -3.38 -3.91 14.84
CA MET A 137 -4.16 -2.70 14.61
C MET A 137 -5.63 -3.06 14.41
N GLY A 138 -6.53 -2.13 14.72
CA GLY A 138 -7.92 -2.18 14.29
C GLY A 138 -8.09 -1.67 12.86
N PHE A 139 -9.16 -2.10 12.19
CA PHE A 139 -9.51 -1.67 10.83
C PHE A 139 -10.38 -0.40 10.78
N GLY A 140 -10.48 0.35 11.87
CA GLY A 140 -11.35 1.52 11.99
C GLY A 140 -10.58 2.78 12.38
N GLY A 141 -11.12 3.95 12.06
CA GLY A 141 -10.53 5.22 12.50
C GLY A 141 -9.11 5.42 11.97
N GLN A 142 -8.23 5.96 12.83
CA GLN A 142 -6.85 6.23 12.44
C GLN A 142 -6.02 4.96 12.28
N GLU A 143 -6.32 3.89 13.03
CA GLU A 143 -5.61 2.61 12.89
C GLU A 143 -5.83 2.01 11.49
N GLY A 144 -7.10 1.94 11.05
CA GLY A 144 -7.42 1.50 9.70
C GLY A 144 -6.83 2.44 8.65
N ALA A 145 -6.86 3.75 8.87
CA ALA A 145 -6.30 4.72 7.94
C ALA A 145 -4.77 4.58 7.76
N LEU A 146 -4.06 4.12 8.80
CA LEU A 146 -2.64 3.79 8.70
C LEU A 146 -2.43 2.51 7.87
N HIS A 147 -3.33 1.52 7.96
CA HIS A 147 -3.32 0.35 7.07
C HIS A 147 -3.46 0.74 5.60
N GLU A 148 -4.51 1.50 5.29
CA GLU A 148 -4.78 2.01 3.93
C GLU A 148 -3.59 2.81 3.38
N SER A 149 -3.09 3.76 4.17
CA SER A 149 -2.00 4.63 3.74
C SER A 149 -0.68 3.87 3.54
N PHE A 150 -0.41 2.86 4.37
CA PHE A 150 0.79 2.04 4.18
C PHE A 150 0.73 1.27 2.86
N GLY A 151 -0.45 0.72 2.51
CA GLY A 151 -0.71 0.13 1.19
C GLY A 151 -0.48 1.11 0.04
N ASP A 152 -1.09 2.29 0.11
CA ASP A 152 -0.96 3.35 -0.91
C ASP A 152 0.50 3.78 -1.10
N VAL A 153 1.25 3.97 0.00
CA VAL A 153 2.67 4.32 -0.08
C VAL A 153 3.45 3.20 -0.76
N LEU A 154 3.24 1.92 -0.43
CA LEU A 154 3.92 0.82 -1.11
C LEU A 154 3.56 0.75 -2.60
N GLY A 155 2.29 0.94 -2.95
CA GLY A 155 1.81 1.09 -4.33
C GLY A 155 2.60 2.15 -5.08
N SER A 156 2.61 3.38 -4.57
CA SER A 156 3.33 4.50 -5.18
C SER A 156 4.85 4.31 -5.27
N LEU A 157 5.45 3.46 -4.44
CA LEU A 157 6.89 3.19 -4.54
C LEU A 157 7.22 2.18 -5.63
N LEU A 158 6.29 1.26 -5.92
CA LEU A 158 6.42 0.27 -6.99
C LEU A 158 5.94 0.82 -8.33
N ASP A 159 4.93 1.68 -8.31
CA ASP A 159 4.44 2.46 -9.45
C ASP A 159 4.78 3.95 -9.27
N PRO A 160 5.97 4.39 -9.73
CA PRO A 160 6.48 5.71 -9.44
C PRO A 160 5.99 6.80 -10.41
N ASP A 161 5.13 6.47 -11.37
CA ASP A 161 4.78 7.34 -12.49
C ASP A 161 3.97 8.57 -12.03
N ASP A 162 3.13 8.40 -11.01
CA ASP A 162 2.40 9.48 -10.36
C ASP A 162 2.11 9.18 -8.86
N TRP A 163 1.11 9.85 -8.28
CA TRP A 163 0.67 9.68 -6.89
C TRP A 163 -0.78 9.18 -6.81
N GLN A 164 -1.30 8.70 -7.93
CA GLN A 164 -2.61 8.10 -8.04
C GLN A 164 -2.53 6.65 -7.55
N VAL A 165 -3.69 6.12 -7.15
CA VAL A 165 -3.84 4.73 -6.77
C VAL A 165 -5.05 4.16 -7.51
N GLY A 166 -4.84 3.05 -8.22
CA GLY A 166 -5.82 2.29 -8.97
C GLY A 166 -6.23 2.91 -10.30
N GLU A 167 -5.52 3.92 -10.80
CA GLU A 167 -5.78 4.61 -12.08
C GLU A 167 -5.77 3.67 -13.29
N ASP A 168 -4.95 2.62 -13.26
CA ASP A 168 -4.88 1.63 -14.34
C ASP A 168 -6.11 0.70 -14.40
N ALA A 169 -6.86 0.59 -13.30
CA ALA A 169 -8.04 -0.26 -13.23
C ALA A 169 -9.36 0.51 -13.17
N PHE A 170 -9.35 1.75 -12.66
CA PHE A 170 -10.54 2.50 -12.34
C PHE A 170 -11.14 3.22 -13.56
N THR A 171 -12.45 3.04 -13.77
CA THR A 171 -13.25 3.69 -14.81
C THR A 171 -12.68 3.60 -16.23
N PRO A 172 -12.58 2.39 -16.82
CA PRO A 172 -12.04 2.18 -18.16
C PRO A 172 -12.60 3.14 -19.20
N GLY A 173 -11.70 3.79 -19.95
CA GLY A 173 -12.04 4.74 -21.01
C GLY A 173 -12.24 6.19 -20.54
N LYS A 174 -12.10 6.46 -19.24
CA LYS A 174 -11.99 7.82 -18.68
C LYS A 174 -10.53 8.07 -18.30
N ALA A 175 -9.99 9.20 -18.70
CA ALA A 175 -8.59 9.54 -18.47
C ALA A 175 -8.45 10.57 -17.35
N GLY A 176 -7.41 10.41 -16.52
CA GLY A 176 -7.02 11.37 -15.50
C GLY A 176 -7.82 11.29 -14.19
N ASP A 177 -8.45 10.14 -13.91
CA ASP A 177 -9.00 9.82 -12.60
C ASP A 177 -8.45 8.50 -12.04
N ALA A 178 -8.68 8.30 -10.74
CA ALA A 178 -8.15 7.21 -9.94
C ALA A 178 -9.04 7.00 -8.72
N LEU A 179 -8.82 5.92 -7.95
CA LEU A 179 -9.52 5.73 -6.68
C LEU A 179 -9.11 6.79 -5.66
N ARG A 180 -7.80 7.08 -5.59
CA ARG A 180 -7.20 8.10 -4.71
C ARG A 180 -6.08 8.82 -5.45
N ASP A 181 -5.81 10.06 -5.03
CA ASP A 181 -4.61 10.82 -5.39
C ASP A 181 -3.97 11.30 -4.08
N MET A 182 -2.85 10.67 -3.72
CA MET A 182 -2.14 10.94 -2.46
C MET A 182 -1.62 12.39 -2.40
N SER A 183 -1.39 13.01 -3.55
CA SER A 183 -0.87 14.39 -3.65
C SER A 183 -1.99 15.44 -3.60
N LYS A 184 -3.22 15.04 -3.94
CA LYS A 184 -4.40 15.91 -3.95
C LYS A 184 -5.59 15.19 -3.30
N PRO A 185 -5.56 15.03 -1.97
CA PRO A 185 -6.63 14.34 -1.30
C PRO A 185 -7.95 15.11 -1.46
N THR A 186 -9.02 14.39 -1.78
CA THR A 186 -10.30 15.02 -2.16
C THR A 186 -11.19 15.32 -0.96
N ARG A 187 -10.85 14.79 0.23
CA ARG A 187 -11.70 14.93 1.43
C ARG A 187 -10.99 15.50 2.64
N TYR A 188 -9.84 14.92 3.04
CA TYR A 188 -9.19 15.31 4.30
C TYR A 188 -7.68 15.48 4.16
N SER A 189 -7.22 16.73 4.17
CA SER A 189 -5.80 17.06 4.09
C SER A 189 -5.15 17.32 5.45
N ASN A 190 -5.96 17.47 6.51
CA ASN A 190 -5.45 17.70 7.86
C ASN A 190 -6.44 17.30 8.99
N MET A 191 -5.92 17.20 10.22
CA MET A 191 -6.70 16.82 11.41
C MET A 191 -7.85 17.76 11.79
N SER A 192 -7.89 19.01 11.31
CA SER A 192 -9.01 19.93 11.59
C SER A 192 -10.25 19.57 10.77
N GLU A 193 -10.07 19.01 9.58
CA GLU A 193 -11.15 18.60 8.67
C GLU A 193 -11.84 17.30 9.12
N VAL A 194 -11.11 16.44 9.86
CA VAL A 194 -11.56 15.11 10.29
C VAL A 194 -12.48 15.12 11.53
N ARG A 195 -12.35 16.10 12.42
CA ARG A 195 -12.91 16.08 13.80
C ARG A 195 -14.44 16.00 13.92
N GLY A 196 -15.19 15.89 12.81
CA GLY A 196 -16.66 15.83 12.81
C GLY A 196 -17.32 14.61 12.14
N ASN A 197 -16.62 13.75 11.38
CA ASN A 197 -17.28 12.91 10.36
C ASN A 197 -16.85 11.42 10.32
N GLY A 198 -17.09 10.67 11.39
CA GLY A 198 -17.44 9.24 11.23
C GLY A 198 -16.31 8.23 10.96
N GLY A 199 -15.03 8.60 11.05
CA GLY A 199 -13.94 7.64 11.28
C GLY A 199 -13.69 6.59 10.18
N GLU A 200 -14.13 6.85 8.95
CA GLU A 200 -13.97 5.93 7.81
C GLU A 200 -12.48 5.88 7.37
N PRO A 201 -11.82 4.71 7.45
CA PRO A 201 -10.38 4.55 7.19
C PRO A 201 -9.90 5.06 5.82
N HIS A 202 -10.58 4.71 4.73
CA HIS A 202 -10.15 5.04 3.38
C HIS A 202 -10.15 6.56 3.16
N LEU A 203 -11.10 7.28 3.77
CA LEU A 203 -11.10 8.74 3.73
C LEU A 203 -10.01 9.35 4.61
N LEU A 204 -9.78 8.76 5.79
CA LEU A 204 -8.78 9.26 6.74
C LEU A 204 -7.34 9.02 6.27
N ALA A 205 -7.12 8.03 5.40
CA ALA A 205 -5.82 7.72 4.79
C ALA A 205 -5.23 8.90 3.99
N ASP A 206 -6.06 9.82 3.52
CA ASP A 206 -5.66 11.06 2.85
C ASP A 206 -4.61 11.86 3.66
N ILE A 207 -4.70 11.86 5.00
CA ILE A 207 -3.78 12.59 5.90
C ILE A 207 -2.36 12.01 5.88
N PRO A 208 -2.14 10.74 6.26
CA PRO A 208 -0.82 10.12 6.19
C PRO A 208 -0.29 10.01 4.75
N ASN A 209 -1.15 9.84 3.74
CA ASN A 209 -0.75 9.88 2.33
C ASN A 209 -0.14 11.24 1.95
N LEU A 210 -0.83 12.33 2.27
CA LEU A 210 -0.32 13.67 1.98
C LEU A 210 0.96 13.98 2.78
N ALA A 211 1.09 13.47 4.00
CA ALA A 211 2.34 13.57 4.76
C ALA A 211 3.48 12.85 4.03
N ALA A 212 3.27 11.62 3.54
CA ALA A 212 4.27 10.88 2.78
C ALA A 212 4.70 11.64 1.51
N VAL A 213 3.73 12.17 0.74
CA VAL A 213 4.03 12.98 -0.45
C VAL A 213 4.89 14.20 -0.09
N ARG A 214 4.54 14.93 0.97
CA ARG A 214 5.31 16.11 1.43
C ARG A 214 6.73 15.76 1.88
N VAL A 215 6.93 14.57 2.46
CA VAL A 215 8.30 14.09 2.73
C VAL A 215 9.02 13.81 1.41
N ALA A 216 8.39 13.12 0.47
CA ALA A 216 8.98 12.84 -0.83
C ALA A 216 9.34 14.10 -1.64
N GLU A 217 8.55 15.17 -1.53
CA GLU A 217 8.88 16.48 -2.12
C GLU A 217 10.16 17.10 -1.57
N LYS A 218 10.54 16.77 -0.33
CA LYS A 218 11.74 17.32 0.34
C LYS A 218 12.97 16.44 0.15
N ILE A 219 12.82 15.13 0.27
CA ILE A 219 13.95 14.19 0.33
C ILE A 219 13.96 13.15 -0.80
N GLY A 220 12.97 13.21 -1.69
CA GLY A 220 12.78 12.26 -2.78
C GLY A 220 12.01 11.01 -2.35
N ARG A 221 11.29 10.42 -3.31
CA ARG A 221 10.41 9.26 -3.11
C ARG A 221 11.14 8.03 -2.53
N GLN A 222 12.40 7.80 -2.92
CA GLN A 222 13.18 6.66 -2.44
C GLN A 222 13.61 6.80 -0.97
N GLU A 223 14.02 7.99 -0.52
CA GLU A 223 14.36 8.20 0.90
C GLU A 223 13.09 8.20 1.77
N MET A 224 12.02 8.83 1.28
CA MET A 224 10.68 8.76 1.91
C MET A 224 10.25 7.31 2.10
N GLY A 225 10.32 6.48 1.05
CA GLY A 225 9.88 5.10 1.13
C GLY A 225 10.62 4.26 2.17
N LYS A 226 11.93 4.46 2.33
CA LYS A 226 12.71 3.81 3.41
C LYS A 226 12.26 4.26 4.79
N VAL A 227 12.08 5.57 4.98
CA VAL A 227 11.63 6.15 6.26
C VAL A 227 10.23 5.65 6.62
N TRP A 228 9.30 5.64 5.65
CA TRP A 228 7.93 5.19 5.86
C TRP A 228 7.90 3.70 6.19
N TYR A 229 8.61 2.89 5.41
CA TYR A 229 8.68 1.44 5.63
C TYR A 229 9.24 1.12 7.02
N ASP A 230 10.45 1.58 7.35
CA ASP A 230 11.06 1.33 8.67
C ASP A 230 10.23 1.93 9.81
N GLY A 231 9.63 3.09 9.59
CA GLY A 231 8.73 3.72 10.55
C GLY A 231 7.57 2.81 10.93
N PHE A 232 6.91 2.22 9.93
CA PHE A 232 5.73 1.37 10.13
C PHE A 232 6.09 -0.05 10.58
N THR A 233 7.19 -0.64 10.10
CA THR A 233 7.53 -2.03 10.39
C THR A 233 8.43 -2.22 11.62
N GLU A 234 9.33 -1.28 11.93
CA GLU A 234 10.31 -1.44 13.02
C GLU A 234 9.93 -0.62 14.27
N TYR A 235 9.37 0.57 14.07
CA TYR A 235 9.21 1.55 15.15
C TYR A 235 7.77 1.75 15.61
N MET A 236 6.79 1.54 14.74
CA MET A 236 5.38 1.61 15.10
C MET A 236 5.04 0.53 16.14
N LYS A 237 3.97 0.77 16.91
CA LYS A 237 3.53 -0.10 18.00
C LYS A 237 2.08 -0.50 17.74
N ASP A 238 1.64 -1.57 18.41
CA ASP A 238 0.24 -1.99 18.38
C ASP A 238 -0.70 -0.83 18.71
N HIS A 239 -1.82 -0.75 18.00
CA HIS A 239 -2.87 0.28 18.14
C HIS A 239 -2.40 1.72 17.94
N ALA A 240 -1.36 1.91 17.12
CA ALA A 240 -0.84 3.22 16.78
C ALA A 240 -1.92 4.14 16.20
N GLN A 241 -1.91 5.39 16.66
CA GLN A 241 -2.67 6.48 16.05
C GLN A 241 -1.73 7.31 15.15
N PHE A 242 -2.24 8.32 14.45
CA PHE A 242 -1.41 9.14 13.56
C PHE A 242 -0.22 9.79 14.27
N ALA A 243 -0.39 10.21 15.53
CA ALA A 243 0.72 10.78 16.31
C ALA A 243 1.82 9.76 16.59
N ASP A 244 1.46 8.49 16.81
CA ASP A 244 2.42 7.41 17.04
C ASP A 244 3.17 7.07 15.75
N ALA A 245 2.47 7.00 14.62
CA ALA A 245 3.09 6.82 13.29
C ALA A 245 4.04 7.98 12.94
N ALA A 246 3.67 9.21 13.29
CA ALA A 246 4.53 10.38 13.12
C ALA A 246 5.83 10.27 13.94
N VAL A 247 5.74 9.87 15.21
CA VAL A 247 6.92 9.63 16.05
C VAL A 247 7.77 8.48 15.50
N ALA A 248 7.13 7.39 15.05
CA ALA A 248 7.83 6.24 14.51
C ALA A 248 8.60 6.55 13.22
N THR A 249 8.01 7.31 12.30
CA THR A 249 8.67 7.74 11.06
C THR A 249 9.76 8.79 11.29
N VAL A 250 9.60 9.71 12.25
CA VAL A 250 10.70 10.60 12.68
C VAL A 250 11.86 9.77 13.23
N LYS A 251 11.57 8.80 14.10
CA LYS A 251 12.59 7.90 14.66
C LYS A 251 13.30 7.11 13.55
N ALA A 252 12.57 6.58 12.56
CA ALA A 252 13.17 5.90 11.42
C ALA A 252 14.15 6.80 10.66
N ALA A 253 13.74 8.04 10.37
CA ALA A 253 14.62 9.01 9.71
C ALA A 253 15.87 9.32 10.54
N GLU A 254 15.75 9.45 11.85
CA GLU A 254 16.90 9.66 12.74
C GLU A 254 17.85 8.45 12.79
N GLN A 255 17.32 7.22 12.74
CA GLN A 255 18.15 6.01 12.70
C GLN A 255 18.88 5.84 11.36
N LEU A 256 18.22 6.19 10.25
CA LEU A 256 18.78 6.08 8.91
C LEU A 256 19.79 7.21 8.59
N TYR A 257 19.52 8.43 9.03
CA TYR A 257 20.24 9.63 8.58
C TYR A 257 20.86 10.47 9.70
N GLY A 258 20.61 10.11 10.97
CA GLY A 258 21.10 10.81 12.15
C GLY A 258 20.09 11.79 12.76
N VAL A 259 20.19 11.97 14.07
CA VAL A 259 19.39 12.95 14.84
C VAL A 259 19.68 14.37 14.33
N GLY A 260 18.61 15.14 14.07
CA GLY A 260 18.72 16.51 13.52
C GLY A 260 19.06 16.58 12.03
N SER A 261 18.99 15.45 11.30
CA SER A 261 19.13 15.44 9.84
C SER A 261 18.01 16.19 9.14
N SER A 262 18.27 16.62 7.90
CA SER A 262 17.24 17.22 7.03
C SER A 262 16.07 16.27 6.78
N GLN A 263 16.31 14.96 6.76
CA GLN A 263 15.28 13.92 6.60
C GLN A 263 14.35 13.87 7.81
N ALA A 264 14.89 13.83 9.03
CA ALA A 264 14.07 13.85 10.25
C ALA A 264 13.26 15.16 10.37
N ALA A 265 13.87 16.30 9.99
CA ALA A 265 13.18 17.58 9.91
C ALA A 265 12.04 17.56 8.86
N ALA A 266 12.29 17.05 7.66
CA ALA A 266 11.28 16.94 6.60
C ALA A 266 10.07 16.10 7.04
N VAL A 267 10.31 14.98 7.73
CA VAL A 267 9.24 14.13 8.28
C VAL A 267 8.43 14.86 9.34
N THR A 268 9.11 15.54 10.27
CA THR A 268 8.47 16.33 11.33
C THR A 268 7.61 17.46 10.73
N ASP A 269 8.13 18.17 9.74
CA ASP A 269 7.44 19.26 9.05
C ASP A 269 6.22 18.74 8.28
N ALA A 270 6.34 17.60 7.59
CA ALA A 270 5.24 16.98 6.86
C ALA A 270 4.08 16.61 7.79
N TRP A 271 4.34 15.87 8.88
CA TRP A 271 3.30 15.52 9.86
C TRP A 271 2.69 16.75 10.57
N THR A 272 3.50 17.79 10.81
CA THR A 272 3.00 19.06 11.36
C THR A 272 2.06 19.74 10.37
N SER A 273 2.41 19.75 9.09
CA SER A 273 1.65 20.42 8.04
C SER A 273 0.29 19.76 7.73
N VAL A 274 0.10 18.48 8.06
CA VAL A 274 -1.21 17.79 8.01
C VAL A 274 -1.91 17.80 9.38
N GLY A 275 -1.41 18.58 10.34
CA GLY A 275 -2.05 18.81 11.64
C GLY A 275 -1.94 17.65 12.63
N VAL A 276 -1.05 16.69 12.41
CA VAL A 276 -0.83 15.54 13.32
C VAL A 276 0.14 15.91 14.44
N LEU A 277 1.28 16.52 14.10
CA LEU A 277 2.23 17.06 15.08
C LEU A 277 1.94 18.55 15.34
N GLY A 278 2.21 19.01 16.57
CA GLY A 278 2.14 20.44 16.91
C GLY A 278 0.80 20.97 17.44
N GLY A 279 -0.10 20.10 17.89
CA GLY A 279 -1.41 20.45 18.49
C GLY A 279 -1.40 21.26 19.80
N ASN A 280 -0.32 21.98 20.14
CA ASN A 280 -0.23 22.86 21.31
C ASN A 280 0.33 24.25 20.98
N LYS A 281 -0.31 24.95 20.04
CA LYS A 281 -0.19 26.41 19.89
C LYS A 281 -1.58 27.07 19.79
N ALA A 282 -2.41 26.93 20.83
CA ALA A 282 -3.44 27.89 21.26
C ALA A 282 -4.38 27.27 22.33
N ALA A 283 -3.87 27.13 23.56
CA ALA A 283 -4.73 27.01 24.76
C ALA A 283 -4.08 27.67 26.01
N ALA A 284 -3.13 28.57 25.78
CA ALA A 284 -2.49 29.36 26.83
C ALA A 284 -2.03 30.70 26.22
N ALA A 285 -2.95 31.63 26.09
CA ALA A 285 -2.74 33.08 26.10
C ALA A 285 -4.07 33.75 26.40
#